data_AF-A0A0M3J285-F1
#
_entry.id   AF-A0A0M3J285-F1
#
_cell.length_a   1.000
_cell.length_b   1.000
_cell.length_c   1.000
_cell.angle_alpha   90.00
_cell.angle_beta   90.00
_cell.angle_gamma   90.00
#
_symmetry.space_group_name_H-M   'P 1'
#
loop_
_entity.id
_entity.type
_entity.pdbx_description
1 polymer ?
#
loop_
_entity_poly.entity_id
_entity_poly.type
_entity_poly.pdbx_seq_one_letter_code
_entity_poly.pdbx_strand_id
1 'polypeptide(L)'
;MNFRWGVFEVETFKNYSAEVQAYAAGVAEGILSRELIYYHFRNTIEDMCKGYRAYCKKLYQYVSENLNWIKKTVAQKPKSDLYWRQVNLSFAQVTGIWQGYSKRPPIWYKPQINFDITPILMIQLYGDLFDLSNVFDKKPDPGDVEDSGHCSGFVKISEGNKDMFFSHVAMSGYHTMNRVLKLYKFGYDEEEVPGHTISFSGYPAAITSADDFTLTSGGLATLETTFAIYNKTLYKDFVKPVGQLHCWVRTSIANTLAKDARTWTKLFGRYNSGTYNNQWLALDYKKFQPGEDLPSNDLLWVLEQVP
;
A
#
# COMPACT_ATOMS: atom_id res chain seq x y z
N MET A 1 2.95 -20.31 22.92
CA MET A 1 3.70 -19.91 21.71
C MET A 1 3.83 -18.39 21.74
N ASN A 2 5.04 -17.85 21.80
CA ASN A 2 5.24 -16.40 21.66
C ASN A 2 5.21 -16.06 20.17
N PHE A 3 4.07 -15.54 19.71
CA PHE A 3 3.91 -15.06 18.33
C PHE A 3 4.80 -13.83 18.13
N ARG A 4 5.70 -13.85 17.14
CA ARG A 4 6.65 -12.76 16.85
C ARG A 4 6.05 -11.65 15.96
N TRP A 5 4.72 -11.53 15.94
CA TRP A 5 3.98 -10.55 15.14
C TRP A 5 3.19 -9.62 16.05
N GLY A 6 3.22 -8.32 15.77
CA GLY A 6 2.14 -7.44 16.20
C GLY A 6 0.84 -7.85 15.49
N VAL A 7 -0.29 -7.69 16.15
CA VAL A 7 -1.62 -7.85 15.54
C VAL A 7 -2.38 -6.56 15.76
N PHE A 8 -2.88 -5.98 14.68
CA PHE A 8 -3.69 -4.78 14.74
C PHE A 8 -5.03 -5.03 14.04
N GLU A 9 -6.11 -4.91 14.79
CA GLU A 9 -7.46 -5.00 14.28
C GLU A 9 -8.21 -3.72 14.63
N VAL A 10 -8.94 -3.17 13.66
CA VAL A 10 -9.83 -2.03 13.91
C VAL A 10 -11.09 -2.17 13.07
N GLU A 11 -12.20 -1.83 13.70
CA GLU A 11 -13.52 -1.79 13.11
C GLU A 11 -14.09 -0.37 13.18
N THR A 12 -14.77 0.04 12.12
CA THR A 12 -15.46 1.33 12.04
C THR A 12 -16.92 1.10 11.67
N PHE A 13 -17.77 2.07 11.98
CA PHE A 13 -19.22 1.89 11.92
C PHE A 13 -19.88 2.82 10.89
N LYS A 14 -20.84 2.27 10.15
CA LYS A 14 -21.61 2.93 9.08
C LYS A 14 -22.37 4.19 9.48
N ASN A 15 -22.52 4.44 10.77
CA ASN A 15 -23.22 5.62 11.31
C ASN A 15 -22.41 6.93 11.13
N TYR A 16 -21.16 6.83 10.67
CA TYR A 16 -20.27 7.96 10.43
C TYR A 16 -19.87 8.05 8.95
N SER A 17 -19.52 9.25 8.47
CA SER A 17 -19.05 9.40 7.08
C SER A 17 -17.77 8.59 6.84
N ALA A 18 -17.53 8.18 5.60
CA ALA A 18 -16.35 7.40 5.24
C ALA A 18 -15.03 8.12 5.63
N GLU A 19 -14.98 9.45 5.51
CA GLU A 19 -13.82 10.25 5.92
C GLU A 19 -13.56 10.18 7.44
N VAL A 20 -14.63 10.18 8.25
CA VAL A 20 -14.51 10.02 9.71
C VAL A 20 -14.03 8.62 10.04
N GLN A 21 -14.58 7.59 9.38
CA GLN A 21 -14.18 6.20 9.57
C GLN A 21 -12.70 6.00 9.24
N ALA A 22 -12.25 6.42 8.04
CA ALA A 22 -10.86 6.33 7.60
C ALA A 22 -9.90 7.04 8.57
N TYR A 23 -10.20 8.29 8.91
CA TYR A 23 -9.40 9.08 9.84
C TYR A 23 -9.34 8.45 11.23
N ALA A 24 -10.47 8.00 11.78
CA ALA A 24 -10.55 7.41 13.12
C ALA A 24 -9.80 6.07 13.20
N ALA A 25 -9.91 5.22 12.18
CA ALA A 25 -9.12 3.99 12.09
C ALA A 25 -7.61 4.29 12.12
N GLY A 26 -7.18 5.32 11.38
CA GLY A 26 -5.81 5.80 11.41
C GLY A 26 -5.38 6.31 12.78
N VAL A 27 -6.22 7.14 13.44
CA VAL A 27 -5.93 7.64 14.80
C VAL A 27 -5.76 6.49 15.78
N ALA A 28 -6.65 5.50 15.75
CA ALA A 28 -6.56 4.32 16.61
C ALA A 28 -5.23 3.59 16.42
N GLU A 29 -4.81 3.34 15.18
CA GLU A 29 -3.51 2.72 14.90
C GLU A 29 -2.34 3.56 15.40
N GLY A 30 -2.33 4.86 15.09
CA GLY A 30 -1.26 5.77 15.51
C GLY A 30 -1.08 5.85 17.03
N ILE A 31 -2.17 5.68 17.80
CA ILE A 31 -2.15 5.64 19.26
C ILE A 31 -1.68 4.26 19.74
N LEU A 32 -2.35 3.19 19.28
CA LEU A 32 -2.17 1.83 19.81
C LEU A 32 -0.83 1.19 19.41
N SER A 33 -0.26 1.62 18.28
CA SER A 33 1.01 1.09 17.76
C SER A 33 2.17 2.10 17.88
N ARG A 34 2.03 3.17 18.68
CA ARG A 34 2.98 4.28 18.74
C ARG A 34 4.44 3.85 18.95
N GLU A 35 4.68 2.91 19.86
CA GLU A 35 6.04 2.40 20.12
C GLU A 35 6.60 1.61 18.93
N LEU A 36 5.77 0.76 18.30
CA LEU A 36 6.17 0.02 17.10
C LEU A 36 6.46 0.97 15.93
N ILE A 37 5.65 2.02 15.75
CA ILE A 37 5.88 3.07 14.74
C ILE A 37 7.21 3.77 14.99
N TYR A 38 7.51 4.14 16.25
CA TYR A 38 8.77 4.77 16.62
C TYR A 38 9.96 3.90 16.21
N TYR A 39 10.00 2.62 16.60
CA TYR A 39 11.11 1.75 16.23
C TYR A 39 11.17 1.45 14.74
N HIS A 40 10.03 1.24 14.07
CA HIS A 40 10.01 1.00 12.63
C HIS A 40 10.59 2.20 11.86
N PHE A 41 10.14 3.43 12.17
CA PHE A 41 10.68 4.66 11.57
C PHE A 41 12.19 4.78 11.76
N ARG A 42 12.69 4.51 12.96
CA ARG A 42 14.13 4.56 13.26
C ARG A 42 14.94 3.53 12.49
N ASN A 43 14.38 2.34 12.30
CA ASN A 43 15.04 1.27 11.57
C ASN A 43 15.06 1.50 10.05
N THR A 44 14.08 2.23 9.49
CA THR A 44 13.87 2.31 8.04
C THR A 44 14.08 3.72 7.46
N ILE A 45 13.41 4.74 7.99
CA ILE A 45 13.32 6.06 7.36
C ILE A 45 14.27 7.10 7.99
N GLU A 46 14.56 7.03 9.29
CA GLU A 46 15.27 8.07 10.06
C GLU A 46 16.59 8.51 9.39
N ASP A 47 17.42 7.55 8.97
CA ASP A 47 18.74 7.82 8.40
C ASP A 47 18.75 7.89 6.86
N MET A 48 17.60 7.76 6.18
CA MET A 48 17.52 7.68 4.71
C MET A 48 18.18 8.88 3.98
N CYS A 49 18.17 10.06 4.60
CA CYS A 49 18.74 11.28 4.03
C CYS A 49 20.14 11.64 4.56
N LYS A 50 20.69 10.86 5.49
CA LYS A 50 22.05 11.06 6.00
C LYS A 50 23.04 10.80 4.85
N GLY A 51 23.94 11.74 4.57
CA GLY A 51 24.83 11.66 3.40
C GLY A 51 24.17 12.00 2.04
N TYR A 52 22.84 11.99 1.93
CA TYR A 52 22.11 12.08 0.66
C TYR A 52 21.32 13.37 0.43
N ARG A 53 21.82 14.52 0.91
CA ARG A 53 21.07 15.80 0.88
C ARG A 53 20.59 16.21 -0.52
N ALA A 54 21.40 15.99 -1.56
CA ALA A 54 21.04 16.33 -2.94
C ALA A 54 19.90 15.46 -3.49
N TYR A 55 19.96 14.14 -3.23
CA TYR A 55 18.89 13.19 -3.54
C TYR A 55 17.61 13.57 -2.81
N CYS A 56 17.67 13.74 -1.48
CA CYS A 56 16.48 14.05 -0.68
C CYS A 56 15.85 15.40 -1.04
N LYS A 57 16.64 16.39 -1.48
CA LYS A 57 16.09 17.66 -1.99
C LYS A 57 15.20 17.40 -3.22
N LYS A 58 15.67 16.59 -4.19
CA LYS A 58 14.90 16.23 -5.39
C LYS A 58 13.67 15.39 -5.04
N LEU A 59 13.84 14.39 -4.17
CA LEU A 59 12.76 13.53 -3.70
C LEU A 59 11.64 14.34 -3.04
N TYR A 60 11.95 15.19 -2.06
CA TYR A 60 10.93 15.96 -1.37
C TYR A 60 10.27 17.00 -2.28
N GLN A 61 10.99 17.56 -3.25
CA GLN A 61 10.38 18.40 -4.28
C GLN A 61 9.36 17.60 -5.11
N TYR A 62 9.75 16.44 -5.62
CA TYR A 62 8.87 15.55 -6.39
C TYR A 62 7.63 15.13 -5.60
N VAL A 63 7.82 14.65 -4.36
CA VAL A 63 6.70 14.21 -3.50
C VAL A 63 5.78 15.40 -3.19
N SER A 64 6.33 16.59 -2.92
CA SER A 64 5.53 17.80 -2.70
C SER A 64 4.71 18.16 -3.95
N GLU A 65 5.30 18.13 -5.14
CA GLU A 65 4.58 18.38 -6.40
C GLU A 65 3.46 17.34 -6.63
N ASN A 66 3.73 16.06 -6.34
CA ASN A 66 2.75 14.99 -6.45
C ASN A 66 1.58 15.16 -5.48
N LEU A 67 1.86 15.38 -4.19
CA LEU A 67 0.83 15.61 -3.17
C LEU A 67 -0.04 16.83 -3.50
N ASN A 68 0.57 17.91 -4.01
CA ASN A 68 -0.16 19.09 -4.46
C ASN A 68 -1.08 18.78 -5.64
N TRP A 69 -0.64 17.97 -6.60
CA TRP A 69 -1.48 17.52 -7.70
C TRP A 69 -2.63 16.63 -7.22
N ILE A 70 -2.37 15.66 -6.34
CA ILE A 70 -3.39 14.78 -5.75
C ILE A 70 -4.44 15.62 -5.02
N LYS A 71 -4.01 16.51 -4.12
CA LYS A 71 -4.90 17.40 -3.35
C LYS A 71 -5.83 18.22 -4.25
N LYS A 72 -5.28 18.84 -5.30
CA LYS A 72 -6.05 19.61 -6.28
C LYS A 72 -7.03 18.72 -7.05
N THR A 73 -6.59 17.53 -7.47
CA THR A 73 -7.41 16.61 -8.25
C THR A 73 -8.57 16.07 -7.41
N VAL A 74 -8.33 15.63 -6.17
CA VAL A 74 -9.38 15.21 -5.23
C VAL A 74 -10.43 16.30 -5.05
N ALA A 75 -10.02 17.57 -4.86
CA ALA A 75 -10.96 18.68 -4.67
C ALA A 75 -11.84 18.99 -5.90
N GLN A 76 -11.39 18.60 -7.10
CA GLN A 76 -12.11 18.84 -8.36
C GLN A 76 -12.99 17.67 -8.78
N LYS A 77 -12.74 16.46 -8.28
CA LYS A 77 -13.47 15.25 -8.66
C LYS A 77 -14.82 15.19 -7.95
N PRO A 78 -15.89 14.76 -8.63
CA PRO A 78 -17.20 14.63 -8.01
C PRO A 78 -17.17 13.54 -6.93
N LYS A 79 -18.00 13.67 -5.89
CA LYS A 79 -18.10 12.68 -4.80
C LYS A 79 -18.53 11.28 -5.28
N SER A 80 -19.15 11.19 -6.47
CA SER A 80 -19.52 9.93 -7.11
C SER A 80 -18.35 9.22 -7.81
N ASP A 81 -17.19 9.87 -7.97
CA ASP A 81 -15.98 9.21 -8.46
C ASP A 81 -15.37 8.35 -7.34
N LEU A 82 -15.78 7.09 -7.28
CA LEU A 82 -15.36 6.14 -6.25
C LEU A 82 -13.83 6.01 -6.15
N TYR A 83 -13.13 6.09 -7.28
CA TYR A 83 -11.67 5.97 -7.31
C TYR A 83 -11.01 7.14 -6.58
N TRP A 84 -11.37 8.37 -6.94
CA TRP A 84 -10.83 9.56 -6.29
C TRP A 84 -11.34 9.76 -4.86
N ARG A 85 -12.53 9.24 -4.54
CA ARG A 85 -13.00 9.14 -3.16
C ARG A 85 -12.09 8.22 -2.34
N GLN A 86 -11.71 7.05 -2.85
CA GLN A 86 -10.77 6.15 -2.16
C GLN A 86 -9.35 6.70 -2.06
N VAL A 87 -8.88 7.48 -3.05
CA VAL A 87 -7.63 8.27 -2.90
C VAL A 87 -7.75 9.16 -1.66
N ASN A 88 -8.82 9.95 -1.56
CA ASN A 88 -9.03 10.86 -0.44
C ASN A 88 -9.09 10.14 0.92
N LEU A 89 -9.78 8.99 0.98
CA LEU A 89 -9.89 8.17 2.20
C LEU A 89 -8.56 7.56 2.63
N SER A 90 -7.72 7.12 1.68
CA SER A 90 -6.37 6.62 1.98
C SER A 90 -5.52 7.71 2.66
N PHE A 91 -5.59 8.95 2.18
CA PHE A 91 -4.91 10.09 2.82
C PHE A 91 -5.54 10.50 4.15
N ALA A 92 -6.86 10.33 4.32
CA ALA A 92 -7.54 10.56 5.60
C ALA A 92 -7.01 9.60 6.69
N GLN A 93 -6.84 8.32 6.34
CA GLN A 93 -6.28 7.31 7.24
C GLN A 93 -4.81 7.61 7.59
N VAL A 94 -3.97 7.91 6.61
CA VAL A 94 -2.56 8.32 6.83
C VAL A 94 -2.48 9.56 7.73
N THR A 95 -3.37 10.54 7.51
CA THR A 95 -3.48 11.74 8.36
C THR A 95 -3.86 11.36 9.80
N GLY A 96 -4.81 10.44 9.95
CA GLY A 96 -5.21 9.89 11.24
C GLY A 96 -4.04 9.25 11.98
N ILE A 97 -3.26 8.40 11.32
CA ILE A 97 -2.08 7.73 11.91
C ILE A 97 -1.06 8.76 12.38
N TRP A 98 -0.72 9.73 11.53
CA TRP A 98 0.23 10.78 11.91
C TRP A 98 -0.23 11.55 13.14
N GLN A 99 -1.52 11.90 13.20
CA GLN A 99 -2.06 12.62 14.36
C GLN A 99 -2.14 11.75 15.60
N GLY A 100 -2.61 10.51 15.48
CA GLY A 100 -2.62 9.54 16.57
C GLY A 100 -1.21 9.34 17.15
N TYR A 101 -0.20 9.23 16.29
CA TYR A 101 1.21 9.09 16.69
C TYR A 101 1.78 10.36 17.35
N SER A 102 1.65 11.52 16.71
CA SER A 102 2.35 12.77 17.09
C SER A 102 1.75 13.52 18.28
N LYS A 103 0.45 13.37 18.54
CA LYS A 103 -0.28 14.10 19.59
C LYS A 103 -0.27 13.33 20.92
N ARG A 104 0.09 14.00 22.03
CA ARG A 104 0.00 13.44 23.40
C ARG A 104 -1.17 14.08 24.19
N PRO A 105 -1.99 13.30 24.93
CA PRO A 105 -3.19 13.80 25.59
C PRO A 105 -2.96 14.95 26.60
N PRO A 106 -4.03 15.72 26.95
CA PRO A 106 -5.41 15.58 26.50
C PRO A 106 -5.64 16.29 25.17
N ILE A 107 -6.00 15.55 24.12
CA ILE A 107 -6.21 16.14 22.78
C ILE A 107 -7.51 15.62 22.16
N TRP A 108 -8.29 16.57 21.65
CA TRP A 108 -9.45 16.33 20.80
C TRP A 108 -8.97 16.10 19.36
N TYR A 109 -9.29 14.94 18.78
CA TYR A 109 -9.00 14.63 17.39
C TYR A 109 -10.15 15.10 16.50
N LYS A 110 -9.88 16.09 15.64
CA LYS A 110 -10.83 16.58 14.64
C LYS A 110 -10.49 15.94 13.29
N PRO A 111 -11.43 15.18 12.67
CA PRO A 111 -11.25 14.61 11.34
C PRO A 111 -10.80 15.67 10.34
N GLN A 112 -9.71 15.36 9.65
CA GLN A 112 -9.12 16.19 8.60
C GLN A 112 -8.27 15.33 7.66
N ILE A 113 -8.00 15.87 6.48
CA ILE A 113 -7.24 15.18 5.45
C ILE A 113 -6.11 16.10 5.01
N ASN A 114 -4.88 15.65 5.24
CA ASN A 114 -3.67 16.37 4.91
C ASN A 114 -2.90 15.64 3.80
N PHE A 115 -2.26 16.42 2.95
CA PHE A 115 -1.41 15.94 1.86
C PHE A 115 -0.01 16.50 2.09
N ASP A 116 0.55 16.21 3.27
CA ASP A 116 1.83 16.75 3.73
C ASP A 116 2.88 15.64 3.80
N ILE A 117 4.14 16.00 3.59
CA ILE A 117 5.27 15.10 3.82
C ILE A 117 5.42 14.90 5.33
N THR A 118 5.11 13.69 5.80
CA THR A 118 5.23 13.28 7.20
C THR A 118 6.05 12.00 7.30
N PRO A 119 6.61 11.66 8.48
CA PRO A 119 7.24 10.36 8.69
C PRO A 119 6.35 9.17 8.29
N ILE A 120 5.04 9.26 8.54
CA ILE A 120 4.06 8.22 8.19
C ILE A 120 3.89 8.11 6.68
N LEU A 121 3.84 9.23 5.95
CA LEU A 121 3.79 9.19 4.49
C LEU A 121 5.05 8.52 3.91
N MET A 122 6.22 8.83 4.46
CA MET A 122 7.48 8.24 4.00
C MET A 122 7.52 6.72 4.20
N ILE A 123 6.86 6.19 5.24
CA ILE A 123 6.68 4.73 5.41
C ILE A 123 5.82 4.14 4.28
N GLN A 124 4.77 4.83 3.83
CA GLN A 124 3.93 4.32 2.74
C GLN A 124 4.70 4.23 1.42
N LEU A 125 5.66 5.14 1.21
CA LEU A 125 6.47 5.21 0.00
C LEU A 125 7.60 4.17 -0.05
N TYR A 126 7.74 3.27 0.94
CA TYR A 126 8.90 2.39 1.08
C TYR A 126 9.28 1.67 -0.23
N GLY A 127 8.35 0.97 -0.88
CA GLY A 127 8.64 0.30 -2.15
C GLY A 127 8.79 1.26 -3.34
N ASP A 128 8.06 2.39 -3.36
CA ASP A 128 8.23 3.42 -4.39
C ASP A 128 9.63 4.07 -4.33
N LEU A 129 10.26 4.11 -3.15
CA LEU A 129 11.60 4.67 -2.94
C LEU A 129 12.70 3.88 -3.67
N PHE A 130 12.48 2.60 -4.00
CA PHE A 130 13.43 1.81 -4.79
C PHE A 130 13.62 2.41 -6.19
N ASP A 131 12.52 2.66 -6.88
CA ASP A 131 12.52 3.28 -8.21
C ASP A 131 12.86 4.77 -8.16
N LEU A 132 12.34 5.51 -7.16
CA LEU A 132 12.66 6.94 -7.01
C LEU A 132 14.15 7.18 -6.69
N SER A 133 14.83 6.21 -6.06
CA SER A 133 16.30 6.25 -5.92
C SER A 133 17.01 6.24 -7.27
N ASN A 134 16.51 5.47 -8.24
CA ASN A 134 17.02 5.48 -9.60
C ASN A 134 16.63 6.75 -10.36
N VAL A 135 15.39 7.23 -10.22
CA VAL A 135 14.89 8.48 -10.86
C VAL A 135 15.78 9.68 -10.51
N PHE A 136 16.23 9.77 -9.26
CA PHE A 136 17.01 10.92 -8.78
C PHE A 136 18.52 10.69 -8.70
N ASP A 137 19.01 9.61 -9.31
CA ASP A 137 20.42 9.20 -9.35
C ASP A 137 21.06 9.13 -7.94
N LYS A 138 20.37 8.48 -6.99
CA LYS A 138 20.96 8.21 -5.66
C LYS A 138 22.21 7.35 -5.84
N LYS A 139 23.37 7.91 -5.49
CA LYS A 139 24.63 7.15 -5.52
C LYS A 139 24.67 6.19 -4.32
N PRO A 140 25.16 4.96 -4.47
CA PRO A 140 25.38 4.09 -3.32
C PRO A 140 26.41 4.70 -2.37
N ASP A 141 26.21 4.58 -1.05
CA ASP A 141 27.28 4.83 -0.08
C ASP A 141 28.21 3.60 -0.01
N PRO A 142 29.49 3.78 0.36
CA PRO A 142 30.37 2.66 0.68
C PRO A 142 29.78 1.84 1.84
N GLY A 143 29.31 0.63 1.55
CA GLY A 143 28.64 -0.25 2.52
C GLY A 143 27.16 -0.50 2.25
N ASP A 144 26.57 0.17 1.26
CA ASP A 144 25.25 -0.22 0.74
C ASP A 144 25.35 -1.64 0.17
N VAL A 145 24.60 -2.56 0.78
CA VAL A 145 24.35 -3.87 0.20
C VAL A 145 23.32 -3.64 -0.90
N GLU A 146 23.65 -4.01 -2.13
CA GLU A 146 22.69 -4.03 -3.22
C GLU A 146 21.49 -4.87 -2.76
N ASP A 147 20.31 -4.26 -2.64
CA ASP A 147 19.12 -4.98 -2.19
C ASP A 147 18.73 -5.96 -3.30
N SER A 148 19.22 -7.19 -3.18
CA SER A 148 18.94 -8.28 -4.10
C SER A 148 17.57 -8.90 -3.86
N GLY A 149 16.74 -8.30 -2.98
CA GLY A 149 15.50 -8.86 -2.51
C GLY A 149 14.44 -8.92 -3.60
N HIS A 150 14.32 -10.07 -4.25
CA HIS A 150 13.09 -10.44 -4.95
C HIS A 150 12.20 -11.20 -3.97
N CYS A 151 10.93 -10.84 -3.88
CA CYS A 151 9.97 -11.69 -3.19
C CYS A 151 9.71 -12.98 -3.99
N SER A 152 9.13 -13.99 -3.34
CA SER A 152 8.67 -15.20 -4.01
C SER A 152 7.18 -15.42 -3.75
N GLY A 153 6.40 -15.48 -4.82
CA GLY A 153 4.95 -15.75 -4.79
C GLY A 153 4.61 -17.10 -5.40
N PHE A 154 3.54 -17.74 -4.93
CA PHE A 154 3.07 -19.02 -5.45
C PHE A 154 1.56 -19.17 -5.34
N VAL A 155 0.93 -19.63 -6.42
CA VAL A 155 -0.48 -20.03 -6.48
C VAL A 155 -0.55 -21.48 -6.94
N LYS A 156 -1.18 -22.34 -6.14
CA LYS A 156 -1.16 -23.78 -6.38
C LYS A 156 -2.47 -24.46 -6.09
N ILE A 157 -2.92 -25.21 -7.06
CA ILE A 157 -4.10 -26.06 -6.97
C ILE A 157 -3.64 -27.45 -6.51
N SER A 158 -4.33 -27.99 -5.52
CA SER A 158 -4.07 -29.33 -4.99
C SER A 158 -4.51 -30.40 -5.99
N GLU A 159 -4.12 -31.65 -5.72
CA GLU A 159 -4.62 -32.80 -6.47
C GLU A 159 -6.16 -32.85 -6.46
N GLY A 160 -6.74 -33.11 -7.64
CA GLY A 160 -8.19 -33.18 -7.83
C GLY A 160 -8.94 -31.87 -7.54
N ASN A 161 -8.28 -30.71 -7.66
CA ASN A 161 -8.85 -29.39 -7.39
C ASN A 161 -9.50 -29.25 -6.00
N LYS A 162 -9.04 -30.04 -5.01
CA LYS A 162 -9.64 -30.07 -3.66
C LYS A 162 -9.38 -28.80 -2.85
N ASP A 163 -8.30 -28.09 -3.16
CA ASP A 163 -7.89 -26.87 -2.47
C ASP A 163 -7.02 -25.99 -3.38
N MET A 164 -6.88 -24.72 -3.00
CA MET A 164 -6.08 -23.71 -3.67
C MET A 164 -5.25 -22.89 -2.67
N PHE A 165 -3.94 -23.11 -2.72
CA PHE A 165 -2.96 -22.42 -1.90
C PHE A 165 -2.48 -21.13 -2.57
N PHE A 166 -2.37 -20.08 -1.76
CA PHE A 166 -1.85 -18.77 -2.14
C PHE A 166 -0.81 -18.38 -1.09
N SER A 167 0.45 -18.20 -1.51
CA SER A 167 1.57 -17.99 -0.59
C SER A 167 2.53 -16.93 -1.12
N HIS A 168 3.09 -16.17 -0.19
CA HIS A 168 4.07 -15.13 -0.47
C HIS A 168 5.18 -15.14 0.57
N VAL A 169 6.42 -14.95 0.12
CA VAL A 169 7.61 -14.82 0.96
C VAL A 169 8.30 -13.51 0.61
N ALA A 170 8.10 -12.50 1.47
CA ALA A 170 8.76 -11.21 1.34
C ALA A 170 10.27 -11.33 1.61
N MET A 171 11.06 -10.65 0.78
CA MET A 171 12.50 -10.51 0.97
C MET A 171 12.85 -9.03 1.07
N SER A 172 13.44 -8.63 2.19
CA SER A 172 13.81 -7.26 2.50
C SER A 172 14.93 -7.27 3.54
N GLY A 173 15.60 -6.13 3.73
CA GLY A 173 16.63 -6.00 4.77
C GLY A 173 16.08 -6.27 6.17
N TYR A 174 16.87 -6.94 7.02
CA TYR A 174 16.46 -7.35 8.37
C TYR A 174 15.99 -6.21 9.29
N HIS A 175 16.36 -4.97 8.99
CA HIS A 175 15.91 -3.77 9.68
C HIS A 175 14.38 -3.55 9.55
N THR A 176 13.73 -4.11 8.52
CA THR A 176 12.27 -4.00 8.32
C THR A 176 11.45 -4.99 9.15
N MET A 177 12.06 -6.00 9.80
CA MET A 177 11.38 -7.11 10.50
C MET A 177 10.56 -6.72 11.76
N ASN A 178 10.22 -5.45 11.94
CA ASN A 178 9.19 -5.01 12.88
C ASN A 178 7.82 -5.18 12.21
N ARG A 179 7.17 -6.34 12.41
CA ARG A 179 6.01 -6.78 11.62
C ARG A 179 4.69 -6.67 12.36
N VAL A 180 3.63 -6.32 11.62
CA VAL A 180 2.24 -6.26 12.12
C VAL A 180 1.31 -6.93 11.12
N LEU A 181 0.57 -7.95 11.55
CA LEU A 181 -0.55 -8.50 10.80
C LEU A 181 -1.77 -7.60 11.04
N LYS A 182 -2.41 -7.14 9.97
CA LYS A 182 -3.48 -6.13 10.05
C LYS A 182 -4.80 -6.66 9.53
N LEU A 183 -5.87 -6.28 10.23
CA LEU A 183 -7.26 -6.47 9.81
C LEU A 183 -8.02 -5.15 9.96
N TYR A 184 -8.32 -4.49 8.84
CA TYR A 184 -9.21 -3.33 8.81
C TYR A 184 -10.62 -3.79 8.44
N LYS A 185 -11.61 -3.45 9.26
CA LYS A 185 -13.04 -3.65 9.00
C LYS A 185 -13.72 -2.29 8.86
N PHE A 186 -13.79 -1.77 7.63
CA PHE A 186 -14.44 -0.51 7.38
C PHE A 186 -15.96 -0.69 7.29
N GLY A 187 -16.71 0.21 7.94
CA GLY A 187 -18.16 0.31 7.80
C GLY A 187 -18.57 1.12 6.57
N TYR A 188 -17.81 0.99 5.48
CA TYR A 188 -18.14 1.56 4.18
C TYR A 188 -19.34 0.84 3.58
N ASP A 189 -19.99 1.46 2.60
CA ASP A 189 -21.03 0.82 1.81
C ASP A 189 -20.43 -0.38 1.05
N GLU A 190 -20.93 -1.58 1.31
CA GLU A 190 -20.40 -2.83 0.76
C GLU A 190 -20.64 -2.96 -0.76
N GLU A 191 -21.68 -2.30 -1.29
CA GLU A 191 -21.95 -2.29 -2.73
C GLU A 191 -20.96 -1.38 -3.46
N GLU A 192 -20.61 -0.24 -2.87
CA GLU A 192 -19.61 0.68 -3.42
C GLU A 192 -18.16 0.24 -3.14
N VAL A 193 -17.92 -0.49 -2.05
CA VAL A 193 -16.59 -0.90 -1.57
C VAL A 193 -16.58 -2.41 -1.21
N PRO A 194 -16.49 -3.32 -2.20
CA PRO A 194 -16.51 -4.75 -1.95
C PRO A 194 -15.40 -5.22 -1.00
N GLY A 195 -14.23 -4.58 -1.05
CA GLY A 195 -13.09 -4.82 -0.16
C GLY A 195 -13.13 -3.98 1.12
N HIS A 196 -14.30 -3.72 1.71
CA HIS A 196 -14.43 -2.96 2.95
C HIS A 196 -13.76 -3.64 4.17
N THR A 197 -13.56 -4.97 4.14
CA THR A 197 -12.69 -5.67 5.09
C THR A 197 -11.43 -6.17 4.40
N ILE A 198 -10.26 -5.86 4.95
CA ILE A 198 -8.96 -6.20 4.36
C ILE A 198 -8.03 -6.75 5.43
N SER A 199 -7.42 -7.90 5.15
CA SER A 199 -6.37 -8.51 5.98
C SER A 199 -5.07 -8.60 5.20
N PHE A 200 -3.95 -8.20 5.80
CA PHE A 200 -2.65 -8.24 5.13
C PHE A 200 -1.48 -8.33 6.11
N SER A 201 -0.36 -8.92 5.65
CA SER A 201 0.92 -8.82 6.36
C SER A 201 1.51 -7.43 6.12
N GLY A 202 2.01 -6.76 7.15
CA GLY A 202 2.57 -5.44 6.96
C GLY A 202 3.45 -4.97 8.10
N TYR A 203 3.51 -3.65 8.23
CA TYR A 203 4.44 -2.94 9.09
C TYR A 203 3.71 -1.86 9.92
N PRO A 204 4.24 -1.43 11.07
CA PRO A 204 3.66 -0.33 11.84
C PRO A 204 3.44 0.90 10.95
N ALA A 205 2.27 1.53 11.05
CA ALA A 205 1.84 2.68 10.25
C ALA A 205 1.63 2.46 8.73
N ALA A 206 2.10 1.38 8.12
CA ALA A 206 1.85 1.08 6.70
C ALA A 206 0.41 0.63 6.47
N ILE A 207 -0.40 1.37 5.70
CA ILE A 207 -1.82 1.02 5.47
C ILE A 207 -2.03 0.03 4.33
N THR A 208 -0.94 -0.32 3.64
CA THR A 208 -0.85 -1.40 2.65
C THR A 208 0.26 -2.36 3.06
N SER A 209 0.34 -3.53 2.42
CA SER A 209 1.21 -4.62 2.85
C SER A 209 2.71 -4.30 2.70
N ALA A 210 3.09 -3.74 1.55
CA ALA A 210 4.48 -3.53 1.13
C ALA A 210 5.32 -4.82 1.07
N ASP A 211 4.72 -6.00 1.26
CA ASP A 211 5.36 -7.29 1.02
C ASP A 211 5.25 -7.74 -0.45
N ASP A 212 4.09 -7.78 -1.14
CA ASP A 212 2.69 -7.63 -0.71
C ASP A 212 1.94 -8.98 -0.59
N PHE A 213 1.10 -9.13 0.44
CA PHE A 213 0.10 -10.20 0.57
C PHE A 213 -1.18 -9.65 1.21
N THR A 214 -2.29 -9.68 0.47
CA THR A 214 -3.57 -9.10 0.91
C THR A 214 -4.75 -10.01 0.60
N LEU A 215 -5.69 -10.11 1.54
CA LEU A 215 -7.00 -10.76 1.39
C LEU A 215 -8.11 -9.72 1.61
N THR A 216 -9.18 -9.76 0.83
CA THR A 216 -10.29 -8.79 0.92
C THR A 216 -11.64 -9.48 1.05
N SER A 217 -12.62 -8.81 1.67
CA SER A 217 -14.03 -9.23 1.72
C SER A 217 -14.67 -9.38 0.34
N GLY A 218 -14.08 -8.76 -0.69
CA GLY A 218 -14.45 -8.98 -2.09
C GLY A 218 -14.13 -10.40 -2.59
N GLY A 219 -13.56 -11.27 -1.73
CA GLY A 219 -13.15 -12.63 -2.08
C GLY A 219 -11.90 -12.67 -2.95
N LEU A 220 -11.08 -11.61 -2.89
CA LEU A 220 -9.83 -11.51 -3.66
C LEU A 220 -8.63 -11.74 -2.76
N ALA A 221 -7.61 -12.39 -3.33
CA ALA A 221 -6.28 -12.47 -2.77
C ALA A 221 -5.29 -11.86 -3.76
N THR A 222 -4.42 -10.97 -3.29
CA THR A 222 -3.42 -10.31 -4.13
C THR A 222 -2.03 -10.39 -3.52
N LEU A 223 -1.05 -10.67 -4.36
CA LEU A 223 0.37 -10.63 -4.02
C LEU A 223 1.17 -10.03 -5.17
N GLU A 224 2.40 -9.66 -4.89
CA GLU A 224 3.33 -9.20 -5.91
C GLU A 224 4.74 -9.76 -5.72
N THR A 225 5.55 -9.71 -6.77
CA THR A 225 7.00 -9.80 -6.65
C THR A 225 7.66 -8.70 -7.49
N THR A 226 8.57 -7.95 -6.87
CA THR A 226 9.28 -6.83 -7.51
C THR A 226 10.31 -7.33 -8.51
N PHE A 227 10.38 -6.66 -9.66
CA PHE A 227 11.43 -6.87 -10.66
C PHE A 227 12.17 -5.57 -10.98
N ALA A 228 13.43 -5.71 -11.38
CA ALA A 228 14.28 -4.55 -11.67
C ALA A 228 14.01 -3.97 -13.05
N ILE A 229 14.04 -2.65 -13.16
CA ILE A 229 14.05 -1.94 -14.45
C ILE A 229 15.48 -1.61 -14.84
N TYR A 230 16.06 -2.38 -15.76
CA TYR A 230 17.42 -2.16 -16.24
C TYR A 230 17.52 -1.00 -17.23
N ASN A 231 16.47 -0.72 -18.00
CA ASN A 231 16.42 0.42 -18.90
C ASN A 231 16.09 1.71 -18.14
N LYS A 232 17.11 2.35 -17.56
CA LYS A 232 16.95 3.56 -16.73
C LYS A 232 16.41 4.78 -17.49
N THR A 233 16.41 4.76 -18.82
CA THR A 233 15.78 5.82 -19.63
C THR A 233 14.28 5.90 -19.40
N LEU A 234 13.63 4.76 -19.11
CA LEU A 234 12.19 4.70 -18.81
C LEU A 234 11.80 5.59 -17.62
N TYR A 235 12.65 5.64 -16.58
CA TYR A 235 12.40 6.52 -15.44
C TYR A 235 12.36 7.99 -15.83
N LYS A 236 13.30 8.43 -16.67
CA LYS A 236 13.41 9.83 -17.11
C LYS A 236 12.26 10.23 -18.02
N ASP A 237 11.83 9.32 -18.88
CA ASP A 237 10.83 9.59 -19.90
C ASP A 237 9.40 9.55 -19.35
N PHE A 238 9.13 8.71 -18.34
CA PHE A 238 7.76 8.40 -17.93
C PHE A 238 7.42 8.69 -16.46
N VAL A 239 8.38 8.74 -15.53
CA VAL A 239 8.09 9.05 -14.12
C VAL A 239 7.97 10.56 -13.92
N LYS A 240 6.81 11.00 -13.44
CA LYS A 240 6.47 12.41 -13.25
C LYS A 240 5.62 12.63 -11.99
N PRO A 241 5.74 13.77 -11.31
CA PRO A 241 4.96 14.03 -10.09
C PRO A 241 3.49 14.30 -10.39
N VAL A 242 3.14 14.74 -11.61
CA VAL A 242 1.78 15.15 -11.99
C VAL A 242 1.13 14.12 -12.90
N GLY A 243 -0.11 13.72 -12.59
CA GLY A 243 -0.85 12.75 -13.39
C GLY A 243 -0.60 11.29 -12.99
N GLN A 244 0.12 11.04 -11.90
CA GLN A 244 0.52 9.71 -11.45
C GLN A 244 0.29 9.52 -9.96
N LEU A 245 -0.11 8.32 -9.56
CA LEU A 245 -0.29 7.91 -8.18
C LEU A 245 0.73 6.83 -7.84
N HIS A 246 1.43 7.00 -6.71
CA HIS A 246 2.35 6.01 -6.17
C HIS A 246 1.68 4.64 -5.96
N CYS A 247 2.47 3.57 -5.99
CA CYS A 247 1.98 2.20 -5.95
C CYS A 247 1.07 1.94 -4.75
N TRP A 248 1.47 2.35 -3.54
CA TRP A 248 0.68 2.15 -2.32
C TRP A 248 -0.74 2.75 -2.39
N VAL A 249 -0.91 3.87 -3.10
CA VAL A 249 -2.24 4.46 -3.31
C VAL A 249 -3.07 3.59 -4.25
N ARG A 250 -2.45 3.14 -5.35
CA ARG A 250 -3.13 2.35 -6.38
C ARG A 250 -3.50 0.96 -5.87
N THR A 251 -2.65 0.32 -5.07
CA THR A 251 -2.95 -0.97 -4.42
C THR A 251 -4.06 -0.83 -3.38
N SER A 252 -4.02 0.20 -2.54
CA SER A 252 -5.11 0.51 -1.59
C SER A 252 -6.47 0.61 -2.31
N ILE A 253 -6.53 1.36 -3.42
CA ILE A 253 -7.77 1.55 -4.17
C ILE A 253 -8.22 0.26 -4.88
N ALA A 254 -7.29 -0.48 -5.49
CA ALA A 254 -7.61 -1.74 -6.14
C ALA A 254 -8.14 -2.78 -5.14
N ASN A 255 -7.51 -2.89 -3.96
CA ASN A 255 -7.94 -3.80 -2.90
C ASN A 255 -9.32 -3.44 -2.32
N THR A 256 -9.64 -2.15 -2.23
CA THR A 256 -10.94 -1.70 -1.70
C THR A 256 -12.08 -1.79 -2.71
N LEU A 257 -11.85 -1.45 -3.98
CA LEU A 257 -12.92 -1.32 -4.98
C LEU A 257 -13.12 -2.54 -5.89
N ALA A 258 -12.14 -3.45 -5.99
CA ALA A 258 -12.25 -4.57 -6.91
C ALA A 258 -13.24 -5.63 -6.40
N LYS A 259 -14.19 -5.98 -7.27
CA LYS A 259 -15.13 -7.10 -7.07
C LYS A 259 -14.66 -8.41 -7.72
N ASP A 260 -13.73 -8.33 -8.65
CA ASP A 260 -13.15 -9.44 -9.40
C ASP A 260 -11.70 -9.14 -9.77
N ALA A 261 -10.91 -10.19 -10.06
CA ALA A 261 -9.48 -10.08 -10.35
C ALA A 261 -9.18 -9.20 -11.58
N ARG A 262 -10.03 -9.24 -12.60
CA ARG A 262 -9.88 -8.39 -13.80
C ARG A 262 -10.10 -6.90 -13.49
N THR A 263 -11.07 -6.60 -12.66
CA THR A 263 -11.37 -5.22 -12.23
C THR A 263 -10.24 -4.70 -11.35
N TRP A 264 -9.63 -5.56 -10.53
CA TRP A 264 -8.44 -5.21 -9.75
C TRP A 264 -7.31 -4.70 -10.65
N THR A 265 -6.96 -5.43 -11.72
CA THR A 265 -5.88 -5.03 -12.64
C THR A 265 -6.20 -3.71 -13.36
N LYS A 266 -7.45 -3.50 -13.76
CA LYS A 266 -7.90 -2.25 -14.38
C LYS A 266 -7.84 -1.06 -13.42
N LEU A 267 -8.20 -1.25 -12.15
CA LEU A 267 -8.14 -0.20 -11.14
C LEU A 267 -6.69 0.16 -10.82
N PHE A 268 -5.83 -0.85 -10.60
CA PHE A 268 -4.41 -0.66 -10.31
C PHE A 268 -3.65 0.03 -11.46
N GLY A 269 -4.00 -0.30 -12.71
CA GLY A 269 -3.36 0.29 -13.90
C GLY A 269 -3.68 1.77 -14.14
N ARG A 270 -4.64 2.36 -13.42
CA ARG A 270 -4.92 3.81 -13.53
C ARG A 270 -3.82 4.62 -12.89
N TYR A 271 -3.41 5.71 -13.54
CA TYR A 271 -2.40 6.65 -13.03
C TYR A 271 -1.06 6.00 -12.68
N ASN A 272 -0.64 4.98 -13.45
CA ASN A 272 0.65 4.31 -13.27
C ASN A 272 1.80 5.31 -13.06
N SER A 273 2.54 5.13 -11.97
CA SER A 273 3.67 5.97 -11.58
C SER A 273 5.02 5.50 -12.12
N GLY A 274 5.14 4.25 -12.57
CA GLY A 274 6.45 3.68 -12.85
C GLY A 274 7.33 3.47 -11.63
N THR A 275 6.73 3.41 -10.44
CA THR A 275 7.40 3.22 -9.16
C THR A 275 6.79 2.03 -8.43
N TYR A 276 7.62 1.32 -7.69
CA TYR A 276 7.41 -0.02 -7.16
C TYR A 276 6.96 -1.00 -8.26
N ASN A 277 7.86 -1.24 -9.21
CA ASN A 277 7.57 -2.00 -10.43
C ASN A 277 7.54 -3.51 -10.17
N ASN A 278 6.34 -4.09 -10.24
CA ASN A 278 6.08 -5.44 -9.76
C ASN A 278 5.28 -6.28 -10.78
N GLN A 279 5.40 -7.60 -10.66
CA GLN A 279 4.42 -8.55 -11.20
C GLN A 279 3.37 -8.81 -10.12
N TRP A 280 2.14 -8.41 -10.37
CA TRP A 280 0.99 -8.62 -9.51
C TRP A 280 0.21 -9.86 -9.92
N LEU A 281 -0.17 -10.66 -8.92
CA LEU A 281 -1.13 -11.74 -9.06
C LEU A 281 -2.42 -11.35 -8.32
N ALA A 282 -3.54 -11.30 -9.04
CA ALA A 282 -4.86 -11.11 -8.46
C ALA A 282 -5.67 -12.39 -8.64
N LEU A 283 -5.94 -13.09 -7.54
CA LEU A 283 -6.71 -14.32 -7.48
C LEU A 283 -8.13 -14.04 -7.00
N ASP A 284 -9.12 -14.58 -7.70
CA ASP A 284 -10.53 -14.52 -7.31
C ASP A 284 -10.99 -15.85 -6.71
N TYR A 285 -10.96 -15.95 -5.38
CA TYR A 285 -11.38 -17.16 -4.68
C TYR A 285 -12.87 -17.48 -4.89
N LYS A 286 -13.71 -16.51 -5.26
CA LYS A 286 -15.13 -16.74 -5.56
C LYS A 286 -15.33 -17.59 -6.81
N LYS A 287 -14.30 -17.70 -7.66
CA LYS A 287 -14.30 -18.49 -8.90
C LYS A 287 -13.79 -19.92 -8.71
N PHE A 288 -13.27 -20.25 -7.53
CA PHE A 288 -12.78 -21.58 -7.22
C PHE A 288 -13.82 -22.37 -6.42
N GLN A 289 -14.19 -23.54 -6.90
CA GLN A 289 -15.06 -24.48 -6.19
C GLN A 289 -14.31 -25.80 -5.95
N PRO A 290 -14.10 -26.20 -4.67
CA PRO A 290 -13.37 -27.43 -4.35
C PRO A 290 -13.94 -28.67 -5.03
N GLY A 291 -13.09 -29.42 -5.72
CA GLY A 291 -13.42 -30.68 -6.39
C GLY A 291 -14.03 -30.54 -7.79
N GLU A 292 -14.35 -29.32 -8.24
CA GLU A 292 -14.88 -29.05 -9.56
C GLU A 292 -13.77 -28.71 -10.57
N ASP A 293 -14.10 -28.76 -11.86
CA ASP A 293 -13.22 -28.27 -12.91
C ASP A 293 -12.98 -26.75 -12.76
N LEU A 294 -11.76 -26.32 -13.09
CA LEU A 294 -11.41 -24.90 -13.02
C LEU A 294 -12.19 -24.10 -14.05
N PRO A 295 -12.59 -22.86 -13.73
CA PRO A 295 -13.20 -21.97 -14.71
C PRO A 295 -12.20 -21.71 -15.85
N SER A 296 -12.73 -21.53 -17.06
CA SER A 296 -11.91 -21.29 -18.26
C SER A 296 -11.23 -19.92 -18.27
N ASN A 297 -11.68 -18.98 -17.43
CA ASN A 297 -11.14 -17.63 -17.33
C ASN A 297 -11.37 -17.01 -15.95
N ASP A 298 -10.75 -15.85 -15.73
CA ASP A 298 -10.98 -14.92 -14.62
C ASP A 298 -10.70 -15.44 -13.19
N LEU A 299 -10.19 -16.65 -13.03
CA LEU A 299 -9.70 -17.15 -11.73
C LEU A 299 -8.47 -16.40 -11.25
N LEU A 300 -7.47 -16.24 -12.12
CA LEU A 300 -6.21 -15.56 -11.81
C LEU A 300 -5.88 -14.56 -12.92
N TRP A 301 -5.52 -13.34 -12.53
CA TRP A 301 -4.99 -12.31 -13.43
C TRP A 301 -3.56 -11.96 -13.05
N VAL A 302 -2.71 -11.83 -14.06
CA VAL A 302 -1.33 -11.35 -13.91
C VAL A 302 -1.24 -9.94 -14.52
N LEU A 303 -0.63 -9.00 -13.80
CA LEU A 303 -0.35 -7.65 -14.29
C LEU A 303 1.12 -7.32 -14.02
N GLU A 304 1.82 -6.83 -15.02
CA GLU A 304 3.18 -6.28 -14.86
C GLU A 304 3.16 -4.78 -15.08
N GLN A 305 3.85 -4.04 -14.21
CA GLN A 305 3.99 -2.61 -14.31
C GLN A 305 5.44 -2.23 -14.61
N VAL A 306 5.62 -1.32 -15.56
CA VAL A 306 6.87 -0.59 -15.82
C VAL A 306 6.54 0.91 -15.95
N PRO A 307 7.52 1.83 -15.88
CA PRO A 307 7.29 3.26 -16.13
C PRO A 307 6.59 3.57 -17.45
#